data_AF-A0A367ZDB6-F1
#
_entry.id   AF-A0A367ZDB6-F1
#
_cell.length_a   1.000
_cell.length_b   1.000
_cell.length_c   1.000
_cell.angle_alpha   90.00
_cell.angle_beta   90.00
_cell.angle_gamma   90.00
#
_symmetry.space_group_name_H-M   'P 1'
#
loop_
_entity.id
_entity.type
_entity.pdbx_description
1 polymer ?
#
loop_
_entity_poly.entity_id
_entity_poly.type
_entity_poly.pdbx_seq_one_letter_code
_entity_poly.pdbx_strand_id
1 'polypeptide(L)'
;MAIAEPLGMEFVEVEDWNCCGATEYVSLNLTASYALIARNLAQAAKETSTKQLVAPCSACYLNLKKCDAYMEESPSLEEKINLALAAGGLSYKGGTLKVRHLLDVVVNDVGYDAIAAKVTRPLKGLRVAPYYGCMIVRPKLGENGTFDNPEYPTTLDKLLKVLGATVIDFPLKAHCCGGHMTQISESTGFELIRRLIKGATDYKADLIVTLCPMCQLNLDAFQGAMNSHFNTNYHMPVLYFTQMIGLAFGMDAASLGIGTELVDARDALSKIGVEVPEAELVVKKPPKEALPMPSLPEEK
;
A
#
# COMPACT_ATOMS: atom_id res chain seq x y z
N MET A 1 13.55 -5.72 1.30
CA MET A 1 13.12 -4.32 1.04
C MET A 1 14.33 -3.40 1.25
N ALA A 2 14.69 -2.56 0.26
CA ALA A 2 15.96 -1.81 0.25
C ALA A 2 16.18 -0.89 1.47
N ILE A 3 15.13 -0.25 1.98
CA ILE A 3 15.24 0.70 3.11
C ILE A 3 15.33 0.02 4.49
N ALA A 4 15.19 -1.30 4.58
CA ALA A 4 15.11 -2.00 5.86
C ALA A 4 16.45 -1.94 6.63
N GLU A 5 17.55 -2.30 5.96
CA GLU A 5 18.90 -2.30 6.57
C GLU A 5 19.34 -0.90 7.03
N PRO A 6 19.23 0.18 6.23
CA PRO A 6 19.58 1.54 6.70
C PRO A 6 18.79 2.01 7.92
N LEU A 7 17.57 1.52 8.08
CA LEU A 7 16.67 1.83 9.19
C LEU A 7 16.83 0.86 10.37
N GLY A 8 17.71 -0.15 10.27
CA GLY A 8 17.89 -1.16 11.31
C GLY A 8 16.67 -2.05 11.51
N MET A 9 15.85 -2.23 10.47
CA MET A 9 14.68 -3.10 10.49
C MET A 9 15.00 -4.45 9.84
N GLU A 10 14.53 -5.51 10.47
CA GLU A 10 14.55 -6.86 9.91
C GLU A 10 13.12 -7.36 9.74
N PHE A 11 12.82 -7.91 8.57
CA PHE A 11 11.52 -8.50 8.27
C PHE A 11 11.72 -9.96 7.89
N VAL A 12 10.96 -10.82 8.56
CA VAL A 12 10.80 -12.22 8.15
C VAL A 12 9.53 -12.29 7.31
N GLU A 13 9.65 -12.83 6.10
CA GLU A 13 8.49 -13.05 5.25
C GLU A 13 7.63 -14.18 5.84
N VAL A 14 6.31 -13.96 5.88
CA VAL A 14 5.38 -15.02 6.29
C VAL A 14 5.33 -16.06 5.18
N GLU A 15 5.85 -17.26 5.43
CA GLU A 15 5.91 -18.29 4.40
C GLU A 15 4.49 -18.68 3.93
N ASP A 16 4.33 -18.78 2.61
CA ASP A 16 3.07 -19.19 1.97
C ASP A 16 1.86 -18.34 2.41
N TRP A 17 2.05 -17.01 2.52
CA TRP A 17 0.96 -16.07 2.76
C TRP A 17 0.02 -15.99 1.55
N ASN A 18 -1.28 -15.81 1.79
CA ASN A 18 -2.29 -15.64 0.73
C ASN A 18 -2.86 -14.21 0.69
N CYS A 19 -3.53 -13.86 -0.40
CA CYS A 19 -4.22 -12.58 -0.53
C CYS A 19 -5.21 -12.35 0.62
N CYS A 20 -5.27 -11.11 1.14
CA CYS A 20 -6.20 -10.70 2.19
C CYS A 20 -7.66 -10.54 1.70
N GLY A 21 -7.94 -10.83 0.42
CA GLY A 21 -9.27 -10.72 -0.18
C GLY A 21 -9.72 -9.29 -0.53
N ALA A 22 -8.83 -8.30 -0.41
CA ALA A 22 -9.11 -6.88 -0.64
C ALA A 22 -10.42 -6.45 0.05
N THR A 23 -11.31 -5.68 -0.56
CA THR A 23 -12.55 -5.23 0.11
C THR A 23 -13.78 -6.06 -0.22
N GLU A 24 -13.71 -6.90 -1.24
CA GLU A 24 -14.89 -7.44 -1.91
C GLU A 24 -15.28 -8.79 -1.30
N TYR A 25 -14.32 -9.63 -0.93
CA TYR A 25 -14.67 -10.98 -0.49
C TYR A 25 -15.41 -11.00 0.85
N VAL A 26 -15.11 -10.03 1.72
CA VAL A 26 -15.78 -9.83 3.01
C VAL A 26 -17.28 -9.52 2.83
N SER A 27 -17.67 -8.82 1.76
CA SER A 27 -19.08 -8.49 1.50
C SER A 27 -19.88 -9.67 0.93
N LEU A 28 -19.20 -10.64 0.31
CA LEU A 28 -19.81 -11.86 -0.23
C LEU A 28 -19.95 -12.95 0.83
N ASN A 29 -18.87 -13.24 1.57
CA ASN A 29 -18.88 -14.26 2.62
C ASN A 29 -17.89 -13.93 3.74
N LEU A 30 -18.42 -13.48 4.87
CA LEU A 30 -17.65 -13.05 6.03
C LEU A 30 -16.74 -14.15 6.57
N THR A 31 -17.28 -15.35 6.80
CA THR A 31 -16.54 -16.46 7.43
C THR A 31 -15.43 -16.94 6.51
N ALA A 32 -15.72 -17.15 5.23
CA ALA A 32 -14.71 -17.60 4.28
C ALA A 32 -13.60 -16.56 4.09
N SER A 33 -13.96 -15.27 4.04
CA SER A 33 -12.97 -14.19 3.94
C SER A 33 -12.08 -14.12 5.17
N TYR A 34 -12.66 -14.15 6.37
CA TYR A 34 -11.86 -14.12 7.59
C TYR A 34 -11.08 -15.41 7.82
N ALA A 35 -11.53 -16.56 7.33
CA ALA A 35 -10.71 -17.77 7.37
C ALA A 35 -9.41 -17.62 6.57
N LEU A 36 -9.47 -17.04 5.36
CA LEU A 36 -8.28 -16.77 4.54
C LEU A 36 -7.38 -15.69 5.16
N ILE A 37 -7.96 -14.66 5.78
CA ILE A 37 -7.17 -13.61 6.45
C ILE A 37 -6.52 -14.18 7.72
N ALA A 38 -7.26 -14.95 8.53
CA ALA A 38 -6.79 -15.58 9.75
C ALA A 38 -5.72 -16.64 9.49
N ARG A 39 -5.69 -17.25 8.30
CA ARG A 39 -4.61 -18.15 7.89
C ARG A 39 -3.25 -17.45 7.94
N ASN A 40 -3.15 -16.24 7.38
CA ASN A 40 -1.92 -15.45 7.45
C ASN A 40 -1.57 -15.06 8.90
N LEU A 41 -2.57 -14.74 9.72
CA LEU A 41 -2.37 -14.46 11.15
C LEU A 41 -1.85 -15.69 11.90
N ALA A 42 -2.40 -16.87 11.62
CA ALA A 42 -1.99 -18.14 12.20
C ALA A 42 -0.54 -18.50 11.82
N GLN A 43 -0.17 -18.30 10.56
CA GLN A 43 1.21 -18.52 10.08
C GLN A 43 2.16 -17.53 10.77
N ALA A 44 1.87 -16.23 10.72
CA ALA A 44 2.70 -15.21 11.36
C ALA A 44 2.89 -15.47 12.86
N ALA A 45 1.84 -15.93 13.57
CA ALA A 45 1.92 -16.24 15.00
C ALA A 45 2.82 -17.44 15.34
N LYS A 46 3.12 -18.32 14.37
CA LYS A 46 4.09 -19.42 14.53
C LYS A 46 5.53 -18.97 14.30
N GLU A 47 5.72 -18.06 13.35
CA GLU A 47 7.04 -17.63 12.87
C GLU A 47 7.73 -16.60 13.78
N THR A 48 6.97 -15.67 14.38
CA THR A 48 7.58 -14.50 15.03
C THR A 48 7.55 -14.52 16.55
N SER A 49 8.74 -14.34 17.15
CA SER A 49 8.91 -14.07 18.58
C SER A 49 8.42 -12.67 18.99
N THR A 50 8.35 -11.72 18.05
CA THR A 50 7.97 -10.32 18.34
C THR A 50 6.47 -10.13 18.46
N LYS A 51 5.67 -11.11 18.02
CA LYS A 51 4.21 -11.02 17.90
C LYS A 51 3.73 -9.80 17.10
N GLN A 52 4.53 -9.32 16.15
CA GLN A 52 4.16 -8.23 15.26
C GLN A 52 4.01 -8.73 13.83
N LEU A 53 2.97 -8.25 13.14
CA LEU A 53 2.77 -8.48 11.72
C LEU A 53 2.66 -7.14 11.01
N VAL A 54 3.50 -6.94 9.99
CA VAL A 54 3.60 -5.67 9.26
C VAL A 54 3.06 -5.84 7.86
N ALA A 55 2.11 -5.00 7.48
CA ALA A 55 1.57 -4.96 6.13
C ALA A 55 1.94 -3.64 5.42
N PRO A 56 2.54 -3.67 4.22
CA PRO A 56 2.82 -2.47 3.44
C PRO A 56 1.59 -1.97 2.65
N CYS A 57 0.50 -2.73 2.61
CA CYS A 57 -0.72 -2.31 1.92
C CYS A 57 -1.78 -1.91 2.94
N SER A 58 -2.39 -0.73 2.76
CA SER A 58 -3.48 -0.26 3.64
C SER A 58 -4.67 -1.23 3.70
N ALA A 59 -5.00 -1.92 2.60
CA ALA A 59 -6.06 -2.92 2.58
C ALA A 59 -5.67 -4.18 3.36
N CYS A 60 -4.46 -4.70 3.15
CA CYS A 60 -3.95 -5.85 3.90
C CYS A 60 -3.88 -5.55 5.39
N TYR A 61 -3.33 -4.40 5.76
CA TYR A 61 -3.28 -3.91 7.14
C TYR A 61 -4.68 -3.89 7.77
N LEU A 62 -5.64 -3.26 7.10
CA LEU A 62 -6.99 -3.13 7.61
C LEU A 62 -7.67 -4.50 7.81
N ASN A 63 -7.58 -5.39 6.82
CA ASN A 63 -8.22 -6.70 6.89
C ASN A 63 -7.61 -7.59 7.96
N LEU A 64 -6.28 -7.64 8.05
CA LEU A 64 -5.58 -8.38 9.10
C LEU A 64 -5.97 -7.86 10.48
N LYS A 65 -5.98 -6.53 10.67
CA LYS A 65 -6.34 -5.90 11.94
C LYS A 65 -7.80 -6.15 12.32
N LYS A 66 -8.73 -6.07 11.36
CA LYS A 66 -10.15 -6.38 11.58
C LYS A 66 -10.36 -7.84 11.95
N CYS A 67 -9.72 -8.76 11.23
CA CYS A 67 -9.84 -10.18 11.48
C CYS A 67 -9.37 -10.53 12.89
N ASP A 68 -8.19 -10.01 13.28
CA ASP A 68 -7.62 -10.20 14.61
C ASP A 68 -8.56 -9.68 15.71
N ALA A 69 -9.00 -8.42 15.60
CA ALA A 69 -9.90 -7.79 16.57
C ALA A 69 -11.27 -8.47 16.64
N TYR A 70 -11.90 -8.79 15.52
CA TYR A 70 -13.23 -9.42 15.53
C TYR A 70 -13.20 -10.87 16.02
N MET A 71 -12.10 -11.59 15.83
CA MET A 71 -11.91 -12.88 16.49
C MET A 71 -11.78 -12.72 18.01
N GLU A 72 -11.07 -11.69 18.48
CA GLU A 72 -10.95 -11.40 19.92
C GLU A 72 -12.31 -11.01 20.53
N GLU A 73 -13.08 -10.17 19.84
CA GLU A 73 -14.37 -9.65 20.31
C GLU A 73 -15.51 -10.67 20.21
N SER A 74 -15.45 -11.63 19.28
CA SER A 74 -16.54 -12.59 19.01
C SER A 74 -16.07 -14.04 19.09
N PRO A 75 -16.30 -14.72 20.23
CA PRO A 75 -15.97 -16.14 20.38
C PRO A 75 -16.65 -17.04 19.34
N SER A 76 -17.87 -16.68 18.92
CA SER A 76 -18.59 -17.44 17.89
C SER A 76 -17.98 -17.31 16.49
N LEU A 77 -17.38 -16.16 16.17
CA LEU A 77 -16.67 -15.97 14.90
C LEU A 77 -15.32 -16.69 14.96
N GLU A 78 -14.63 -16.56 16.09
CA GLU A 78 -13.37 -17.26 16.35
C GLU A 78 -13.52 -18.79 16.19
N GLU A 79 -14.58 -19.38 16.74
CA GLU A 79 -14.86 -20.82 16.60
C GLU A 79 -15.05 -21.24 15.14
N LYS A 80 -15.88 -20.49 14.39
CA LYS A 80 -16.14 -20.79 12.97
C LYS A 80 -14.89 -20.66 12.11
N ILE A 81 -14.08 -19.64 12.36
CA ILE A 81 -12.81 -19.45 11.65
C ILE A 81 -11.83 -20.58 11.99
N ASN A 82 -11.70 -20.94 13.27
CA ASN A 82 -10.81 -22.03 13.67
C ASN A 82 -11.25 -23.38 13.14
N LEU A 83 -12.55 -23.63 12.98
CA LEU A 83 -13.04 -24.83 12.30
C LEU A 83 -12.53 -24.90 10.85
N ALA A 84 -12.51 -23.78 10.12
CA ALA A 84 -11.97 -23.73 8.76
C ALA A 84 -10.44 -23.88 8.75
N LEU A 85 -9.73 -23.22 9.69
CA LEU A 85 -8.27 -23.31 9.82
C LEU A 85 -7.80 -24.73 10.16
N ALA A 86 -8.58 -25.47 10.94
CA ALA A 86 -8.27 -26.85 11.33
C ALA A 86 -8.12 -27.78 10.11
N ALA A 87 -8.84 -27.53 9.01
CA ALA A 87 -8.69 -28.28 7.76
C ALA A 87 -7.27 -28.15 7.16
N GLY A 88 -6.56 -27.06 7.46
CA GLY A 88 -5.16 -26.83 7.10
C GLY A 88 -4.16 -27.08 8.23
N GLY A 89 -4.57 -27.68 9.35
CA GLY A 89 -3.70 -27.88 10.52
C GLY A 89 -3.28 -26.56 11.21
N LEU A 90 -4.12 -25.53 11.10
CA LEU A 90 -3.89 -24.22 11.68
C LEU A 90 -4.92 -23.90 12.77
N SER A 91 -4.56 -23.00 13.67
CA SER A 91 -5.45 -22.39 14.65
C SER A 91 -4.93 -21.00 14.99
N TYR A 92 -5.82 -20.07 15.30
CA TYR A 92 -5.45 -18.71 15.68
C TYR A 92 -6.36 -18.18 16.80
N LYS A 93 -5.74 -17.51 17.78
CA LYS A 93 -6.44 -16.79 18.84
C LYS A 93 -6.43 -15.30 18.51
N GLY A 94 -7.59 -14.67 18.37
CA GLY A 94 -7.69 -13.22 18.18
C GLY A 94 -6.98 -12.44 19.29
N GLY A 95 -6.38 -11.31 18.94
CA GLY A 95 -5.59 -10.46 19.84
C GLY A 95 -4.16 -10.95 20.07
N THR A 96 -3.73 -12.02 19.39
CA THR A 96 -2.38 -12.58 19.58
C THR A 96 -1.28 -11.71 18.94
N LEU A 97 -1.58 -11.07 17.81
CA LEU A 97 -0.61 -10.30 17.02
C LEU A 97 -0.90 -8.81 17.04
N LYS A 98 0.16 -8.00 17.17
CA LYS A 98 0.10 -6.57 16.89
C LYS A 98 0.23 -6.36 15.38
N VAL A 99 -0.90 -6.20 14.69
CA VAL A 99 -0.93 -5.87 13.25
C VAL A 99 -0.64 -4.38 13.04
N ARG A 100 0.41 -4.05 12.28
CA ARG A 100 0.90 -2.69 12.02
C ARG A 100 0.94 -2.40 10.51
N HIS A 101 0.74 -1.14 10.13
CA HIS A 101 1.08 -0.70 8.77
C HIS A 101 2.58 -0.40 8.68
N LEU A 102 3.21 -0.56 7.52
CA LEU A 102 4.66 -0.30 7.39
C LEU A 102 5.03 1.15 7.77
N LEU A 103 4.20 2.14 7.39
CA LEU A 103 4.40 3.53 7.80
C LEU A 103 4.48 3.69 9.33
N ASP A 104 3.67 2.94 10.08
CA ASP A 104 3.62 2.97 11.54
C ASP A 104 4.96 2.51 12.13
N VAL A 105 5.48 1.39 11.65
CA VAL A 105 6.78 0.86 12.09
C VAL A 105 7.90 1.85 11.76
N VAL A 106 7.91 2.40 10.54
CA VAL A 106 8.92 3.38 10.12
C VAL A 106 8.89 4.63 11.01
N VAL A 107 7.74 5.21 11.29
CA VAL A 107 7.68 6.51 12.01
C VAL A 107 7.67 6.38 13.53
N ASN A 108 7.12 5.31 14.09
CA ASN A 108 6.95 5.16 15.53
C ASN A 108 7.99 4.24 16.18
N ASP A 109 8.52 3.26 15.43
CA ASP A 109 9.54 2.35 15.98
C ASP A 109 10.95 2.84 15.60
N VAL A 110 11.17 3.37 14.39
CA VAL A 110 12.46 3.99 14.01
C VAL A 110 12.54 5.46 14.42
N GLY A 111 11.48 6.23 14.18
CA GLY A 111 11.39 7.64 14.59
C GLY A 111 11.90 8.64 13.55
N TYR A 112 11.27 9.81 13.51
CA TYR A 112 11.62 10.89 12.57
C TYR A 112 13.08 11.36 12.70
N ASP A 113 13.63 11.46 13.91
CA ASP A 113 14.99 11.94 14.13
C ASP A 113 16.05 10.97 13.58
N ALA A 114 15.82 9.66 13.77
CA ALA A 114 16.69 8.62 13.22
C ALA A 114 16.64 8.61 11.69
N ILE A 115 15.45 8.80 11.11
CA ILE A 115 15.29 8.94 9.65
C ILE A 115 16.02 10.19 9.16
N ALA A 116 15.85 11.34 9.82
CA ALA A 116 16.50 12.59 9.45
C ALA A 116 18.03 12.45 9.43
N ALA A 117 18.59 11.76 10.43
CA ALA A 117 20.03 11.51 10.54
C ALA A 117 20.60 10.64 9.39
N LYS A 118 19.74 9.88 8.70
CA LYS A 118 20.12 9.03 7.55
C LYS A 118 19.93 9.73 6.20
N VAL A 119 19.31 10.91 6.16
CA VAL A 119 19.10 11.66 4.91
C VAL A 119 20.45 12.19 4.40
N THR A 120 20.90 11.67 3.27
CA THR A 120 22.13 12.10 2.57
C THR A 120 21.82 12.96 1.34
N ARG A 121 20.65 12.76 0.73
CA ARG A 121 20.16 13.51 -0.43
C ARG A 121 18.76 14.08 -0.16
N PRO A 122 18.64 15.21 0.56
CA PRO A 122 17.34 15.81 0.81
C PRO A 122 16.54 16.05 -0.47
N LEU A 123 15.25 15.77 -0.45
CA LEU A 123 14.34 15.91 -1.61
C LEU A 123 13.95 17.37 -1.90
N LYS A 124 14.89 18.31 -1.67
CA LYS A 124 14.68 19.75 -1.79
C LYS A 124 14.40 20.12 -3.24
N GLY A 125 13.29 20.84 -3.46
CA GLY A 125 12.84 21.24 -4.79
C GLY A 125 11.72 20.36 -5.35
N LEU A 126 11.45 19.21 -4.72
CA LEU A 126 10.32 18.35 -5.07
C LEU A 126 9.06 18.71 -4.29
N ARG A 127 7.97 19.01 -4.99
CA ARG A 127 6.64 19.28 -4.43
C ARG A 127 5.82 17.99 -4.42
N VAL A 128 5.50 17.48 -3.24
CA VAL A 128 4.87 16.15 -3.10
C VAL A 128 3.47 16.27 -2.52
N ALA A 129 2.49 15.63 -3.16
CA ALA A 129 1.16 15.42 -2.60
C ALA A 129 1.11 14.09 -1.82
N PRO A 130 0.99 14.12 -0.47
CA PRO A 130 0.84 12.91 0.32
C PRO A 130 -0.57 12.32 0.15
N TYR A 131 -0.65 11.04 -0.20
CA TYR A 131 -1.90 10.32 -0.37
C TYR A 131 -1.94 9.07 0.52
N TYR A 132 -2.74 9.15 1.57
CA TYR A 132 -2.90 8.10 2.58
C TYR A 132 -3.88 7.01 2.12
N GLY A 133 -4.80 7.39 1.24
CA GLY A 133 -5.98 6.59 0.94
C GLY A 133 -6.91 6.48 2.14
N CYS A 134 -7.95 5.67 2.00
CA CYS A 134 -9.03 5.60 2.98
C CYS A 134 -8.76 4.67 4.17
N MET A 135 -8.00 3.58 3.96
CA MET A 135 -7.99 2.42 4.88
C MET A 135 -6.94 2.44 5.99
N ILE A 136 -5.87 3.24 5.86
CA ILE A 136 -4.85 3.30 6.93
C ILE A 136 -5.37 4.09 8.15
N VAL A 137 -6.22 5.09 7.91
CA VAL A 137 -6.76 5.98 8.95
C VAL A 137 -8.20 5.65 9.37
N ARG A 138 -8.85 4.66 8.73
CA ARG A 138 -10.22 4.22 9.04
C ARG A 138 -10.35 2.70 8.95
N PRO A 139 -11.27 2.07 9.72
CA PRO A 139 -12.06 2.64 10.81
C PRO A 139 -11.27 2.63 12.12
N LYS A 140 -11.85 3.21 13.17
CA LYS A 140 -11.35 3.04 14.54
C LYS A 140 -11.55 1.58 14.94
N LEU A 141 -10.48 0.88 15.31
CA LEU A 141 -10.53 -0.53 15.74
C LEU A 141 -9.83 -0.66 17.09
N GLY A 142 -10.52 -1.26 18.07
CA GLY A 142 -10.05 -1.43 19.44
C GLY A 142 -9.89 -0.11 20.23
N GLU A 143 -9.36 -0.22 21.45
CA GLU A 143 -9.16 0.92 22.36
C GLU A 143 -8.11 1.92 21.85
N ASN A 144 -7.13 1.44 21.07
CA ASN A 144 -5.98 2.21 20.58
C ASN A 144 -6.30 3.22 19.46
N GLY A 145 -7.56 3.33 19.04
CA GLY A 145 -7.98 4.38 18.12
C GLY A 145 -7.59 4.17 16.64
N THR A 146 -7.63 5.27 15.88
CA THR A 146 -7.16 5.30 14.48
C THR A 146 -5.68 5.62 14.44
N PHE A 147 -4.95 5.05 13.47
CA PHE A 147 -3.50 5.27 13.31
C PHE A 147 -3.13 6.75 13.18
N ASP A 148 -3.98 7.53 12.51
CA ASP A 148 -3.87 8.98 12.37
C ASP A 148 -5.28 9.58 12.39
N ASN A 149 -5.40 10.89 12.26
CA ASN A 149 -6.68 11.55 12.08
C ASN A 149 -7.37 11.07 10.78
N PRO A 150 -8.62 10.60 10.82
CA PRO A 150 -9.33 10.12 9.63
C PRO A 150 -9.49 11.16 8.53
N GLU A 151 -9.67 12.43 8.89
CA GLU A 151 -9.98 13.53 7.98
C GLU A 151 -8.72 14.31 7.59
N TYR A 152 -7.82 14.55 8.55
CA TYR A 152 -6.62 15.38 8.38
C TYR A 152 -5.35 14.66 8.86
N PRO A 153 -4.96 13.54 8.25
CA PRO A 153 -3.77 12.82 8.66
C PRO A 153 -2.49 13.60 8.36
N THR A 154 -1.47 13.43 9.19
CA THR A 154 -0.21 14.20 9.11
C THR A 154 1.07 13.37 9.20
N THR A 155 0.96 12.06 9.42
CA THR A 155 2.12 11.19 9.61
C THR A 155 3.00 11.09 8.36
N LEU A 156 2.42 10.85 7.19
CA LEU A 156 3.16 10.87 5.92
C LEU A 156 3.67 12.28 5.59
N ASP A 157 2.91 13.33 5.93
CA ASP A 157 3.31 14.72 5.72
C ASP A 157 4.60 15.03 6.49
N LYS A 158 4.65 14.63 7.76
CA LYS A 158 5.84 14.80 8.61
C LYS A 158 7.02 14.00 8.06
N LEU A 159 6.79 12.74 7.65
CA LEU A 159 7.83 11.92 7.05
C LEU A 159 8.43 12.59 5.81
N LEU A 160 7.60 13.00 4.86
CA LEU A 160 8.07 13.63 3.62
C LEU A 160 8.80 14.96 3.87
N LYS A 161 8.36 15.76 4.86
CA LYS A 161 9.08 16.96 5.31
C LYS A 161 10.47 16.62 5.87
N VAL A 162 10.56 15.56 6.68
CA VAL A 162 11.84 15.07 7.23
C VAL A 162 12.80 14.64 6.12
N LEU A 163 12.29 14.02 5.04
CA LEU A 163 13.08 13.69 3.85
C LEU A 163 13.48 14.92 3.02
N GLY A 164 13.01 16.12 3.36
CA GLY A 164 13.35 17.38 2.71
C GLY A 164 12.44 17.80 1.55
N ALA A 165 11.33 17.09 1.32
CA ALA A 165 10.36 17.45 0.28
C ALA A 165 9.48 18.64 0.69
N THR A 166 8.99 19.38 -0.31
CA THR A 166 7.94 20.37 -0.10
C THR A 166 6.58 19.69 -0.13
N VAL A 167 6.01 19.45 1.05
CA VAL A 167 4.70 18.79 1.15
C VAL A 167 3.57 19.75 0.79
N ILE A 168 2.78 19.35 -0.20
CA ILE A 168 1.63 20.11 -0.69
C ILE A 168 0.41 19.78 0.15
N ASP A 169 -0.25 20.82 0.64
CA ASP A 169 -1.50 20.67 1.38
C ASP A 169 -2.68 20.53 0.42
N PHE A 170 -2.89 19.31 -0.05
CA PHE A 170 -3.96 18.96 -0.97
C PHE A 170 -5.12 18.32 -0.20
N PRO A 171 -6.39 18.75 -0.35
CA PRO A 171 -7.49 18.35 0.55
C PRO A 171 -7.95 16.89 0.43
N LEU A 172 -7.60 16.14 -0.62
CA LEU A 172 -8.14 14.78 -0.83
C LEU A 172 -7.20 13.66 -0.32
N LYS A 173 -6.29 13.95 0.63
CA LYS A 173 -5.25 13.01 1.11
C LYS A 173 -5.81 11.65 1.58
N ALA A 174 -7.00 11.64 2.18
CA ALA A 174 -7.64 10.46 2.76
C ALA A 174 -8.90 10.02 1.99
N HIS A 175 -9.15 10.57 0.80
CA HIS A 175 -10.27 10.17 -0.06
C HIS A 175 -10.01 8.81 -0.73
N CYS A 176 -11.06 8.13 -1.18
CA CYS A 176 -10.94 6.84 -1.86
C CYS A 176 -10.34 6.99 -3.27
N CYS A 177 -9.42 6.10 -3.65
CA CYS A 177 -8.82 6.03 -5.00
C CYS A 177 -9.68 5.28 -6.01
N GLY A 178 -10.80 4.70 -5.58
CA GLY A 178 -11.64 3.86 -6.43
C GLY A 178 -11.35 2.37 -6.33
N GLY A 179 -10.23 1.89 -5.79
CA GLY A 179 -10.12 0.46 -5.51
C GLY A 179 -10.29 -0.41 -6.76
N HIS A 180 -11.25 -1.34 -6.70
CA HIS A 180 -11.66 -2.21 -7.79
C HIS A 180 -12.73 -1.57 -8.73
N MET A 181 -13.12 -0.31 -8.49
CA MET A 181 -14.18 0.35 -9.25
C MET A 181 -13.82 0.46 -10.74
N THR A 182 -12.53 0.51 -11.09
CA THR A 182 -12.07 0.45 -12.48
C THR A 182 -12.39 -0.88 -13.18
N GLN A 183 -12.80 -1.94 -12.45
CA GLN A 183 -13.24 -3.21 -13.03
C GLN A 183 -14.76 -3.36 -13.04
N ILE A 184 -15.48 -2.80 -12.05
CA ILE A 184 -16.92 -3.01 -11.89
C ILE A 184 -17.79 -1.82 -12.30
N SER A 185 -17.24 -0.60 -12.31
CA SER A 185 -17.91 0.64 -12.69
C SER A 185 -16.87 1.68 -13.11
N GLU A 186 -16.35 1.52 -14.33
CA GLU A 186 -15.23 2.30 -14.86
C GLU A 186 -15.43 3.81 -14.72
N SER A 187 -16.60 4.33 -15.09
CA SER A 187 -16.89 5.77 -14.99
C SER A 187 -16.77 6.30 -13.55
N THR A 188 -17.23 5.53 -12.57
CA THR A 188 -17.08 5.86 -11.15
C THR A 188 -15.61 5.80 -10.72
N GLY A 189 -14.89 4.75 -11.13
CA GLY A 189 -13.47 4.60 -10.87
C GLY A 189 -12.66 5.77 -11.43
N PHE A 190 -12.89 6.11 -12.70
CA PHE A 190 -12.21 7.22 -13.38
C PHE A 190 -12.53 8.56 -12.74
N GLU A 191 -13.77 8.82 -12.29
CA GLU A 191 -14.08 10.06 -11.59
C GLU A 191 -13.33 10.18 -10.26
N LEU A 192 -13.26 9.09 -9.49
CA LEU A 192 -12.51 9.07 -8.22
C LEU A 192 -11.01 9.33 -8.44
N ILE A 193 -10.42 8.68 -9.46
CA ILE A 193 -9.03 8.88 -9.85
C ILE A 193 -8.81 10.31 -10.35
N ARG A 194 -9.67 10.81 -11.25
CA ARG A 194 -9.58 12.16 -11.82
C ARG A 194 -9.55 13.23 -10.74
N ARG A 195 -10.42 13.13 -9.72
CA ARG A 195 -10.46 14.11 -8.62
C ARG A 195 -9.12 14.19 -7.89
N LEU A 196 -8.46 13.04 -7.67
CA LEU A 196 -7.16 12.98 -7.02
C LEU A 196 -6.05 13.54 -7.91
N ILE A 197 -5.97 13.10 -9.16
CA ILE A 197 -4.94 13.54 -10.12
C ILE A 197 -5.07 15.02 -10.47
N LYS A 198 -6.29 15.46 -10.83
CA LYS A 198 -6.59 16.87 -11.08
C LYS A 198 -6.26 17.71 -9.85
N GLY A 199 -6.67 17.24 -8.68
CA GLY A 199 -6.43 17.93 -7.43
C GLY A 199 -4.94 18.14 -7.11
N ALA A 200 -4.13 17.10 -7.23
CA ALA A 200 -2.68 17.21 -7.08
C ALA A 200 -2.07 18.16 -8.13
N THR A 201 -2.57 18.10 -9.38
CA THR A 201 -2.13 18.96 -10.48
C THR A 201 -2.45 20.43 -10.24
N ASP A 202 -3.68 20.75 -9.83
CA ASP A 202 -4.13 22.13 -9.56
C ASP A 202 -3.30 22.77 -8.43
N TYR A 203 -2.90 21.97 -7.44
CA TYR A 203 -2.04 22.40 -6.33
C TYR A 203 -0.53 22.37 -6.69
N LYS A 204 -0.21 22.10 -7.96
CA LYS A 204 1.13 22.10 -8.53
C LYS A 204 2.05 21.10 -7.83
N ALA A 205 1.55 19.91 -7.51
CA ALA A 205 2.41 18.81 -7.09
C ALA A 205 3.25 18.32 -8.28
N ASP A 206 4.48 17.90 -8.01
CA ASP A 206 5.35 17.26 -8.98
C ASP A 206 5.08 15.76 -9.06
N LEU A 207 4.66 15.14 -7.95
CA LEU A 207 4.21 13.76 -7.88
C LEU A 207 3.30 13.52 -6.67
N ILE A 208 2.60 12.38 -6.69
CA ILE A 208 1.83 11.84 -5.56
C ILE A 208 2.66 10.74 -4.88
N VAL A 209 2.66 10.73 -3.54
CA VAL A 209 3.25 9.64 -2.75
C VAL A 209 2.17 8.85 -2.03
N THR A 210 2.16 7.54 -2.24
CA THR A 210 1.14 6.63 -1.71
C THR A 210 1.67 5.72 -0.61
N LEU A 211 0.74 5.19 0.19
CA LEU A 211 0.98 4.18 1.24
C LEU A 211 0.42 2.80 0.92
N CYS A 212 -0.24 2.65 -0.24
CA CYS A 212 -0.95 1.44 -0.61
C CYS A 212 -0.64 1.09 -2.07
N PRO A 213 -0.11 -0.10 -2.37
CA PRO A 213 0.17 -0.52 -3.75
C PRO A 213 -1.08 -0.49 -4.65
N MET A 214 -2.26 -0.81 -4.10
CA MET A 214 -3.51 -0.70 -4.86
C MET A 214 -3.85 0.76 -5.19
N CYS A 215 -3.58 1.70 -4.28
CA CYS A 215 -3.75 3.12 -4.56
C CYS A 215 -2.78 3.59 -5.64
N GLN A 216 -1.53 3.15 -5.58
CA GLN A 216 -0.53 3.43 -6.61
C GLN A 216 -1.00 2.90 -7.97
N LEU A 217 -1.37 1.61 -8.04
CA LEU A 217 -1.88 0.99 -9.27
C LEU A 217 -3.03 1.78 -9.87
N ASN A 218 -4.02 2.18 -9.05
CA ASN A 218 -5.17 2.93 -9.56
C ASN A 218 -4.79 4.31 -10.12
N LEU A 219 -3.98 5.04 -9.36
CA LEU A 219 -3.58 6.39 -9.73
C LEU A 219 -2.55 6.41 -10.85
N ASP A 220 -1.80 5.33 -11.06
CA ASP A 220 -0.78 5.22 -12.10
C ASP A 220 -1.37 4.63 -13.39
N ALA A 221 -1.88 3.39 -13.32
CA ALA A 221 -2.25 2.61 -14.50
C ALA A 221 -3.43 3.13 -15.30
N PHE A 222 -4.40 3.77 -14.63
CA PHE A 222 -5.63 4.18 -15.28
C PHE A 222 -5.64 5.65 -15.70
N GLN A 223 -4.54 6.41 -15.57
CA GLN A 223 -4.52 7.82 -16.01
C GLN A 223 -4.82 7.96 -17.50
N GLY A 224 -4.29 7.09 -18.36
CA GLY A 224 -4.55 7.13 -19.80
C GLY A 224 -6.03 6.92 -20.17
N ALA A 225 -6.66 5.91 -19.58
CA ALA A 225 -8.08 5.63 -19.77
C ALA A 225 -8.96 6.74 -19.19
N MET A 226 -8.63 7.24 -17.99
CA MET A 226 -9.30 8.38 -17.36
C MET A 226 -9.18 9.65 -18.22
N ASN A 227 -7.99 9.95 -18.75
CA ASN A 227 -7.76 11.09 -19.64
C ASN A 227 -8.60 11.01 -20.91
N SER A 228 -8.67 9.83 -21.52
CA SER A 228 -9.52 9.59 -22.70
C SER A 228 -11.01 9.77 -22.37
N HIS A 229 -11.46 9.28 -21.21
CA HIS A 229 -12.84 9.38 -20.78
C HIS A 229 -13.30 10.83 -20.53
N PHE A 230 -12.44 11.66 -19.94
CA PHE A 230 -12.77 13.05 -19.57
C PHE A 230 -12.21 14.11 -20.53
N ASN A 231 -11.56 13.69 -21.62
CA ASN A 231 -10.86 14.57 -22.55
C ASN A 231 -9.84 15.49 -21.84
N THR A 232 -9.01 14.89 -20.98
CA THR A 232 -7.93 15.56 -20.24
C THR A 232 -6.57 14.99 -20.63
N ASN A 233 -5.48 15.59 -20.11
CA ASN A 233 -4.11 15.18 -20.47
C ASN A 233 -3.15 15.24 -19.26
N TYR A 234 -3.60 14.70 -18.13
CA TYR A 234 -2.77 14.65 -16.91
C TYR A 234 -1.67 13.60 -17.02
N HIS A 235 -0.49 13.94 -16.48
CA HIS A 235 0.68 13.06 -16.39
C HIS A 235 1.29 13.22 -14.99
N MET A 236 0.56 12.78 -13.97
CA MET A 236 0.97 12.95 -12.57
C MET A 236 1.71 11.68 -12.11
N PRO A 237 3.03 11.71 -11.88
CA PRO A 237 3.75 10.53 -11.42
C PRO A 237 3.29 10.09 -10.03
N VAL A 238 3.31 8.78 -9.78
CA VAL A 238 2.86 8.19 -8.51
C VAL A 238 3.91 7.23 -7.98
N LEU A 239 4.53 7.60 -6.86
CA LEU A 239 5.55 6.77 -6.19
C LEU A 239 5.05 6.25 -4.85
N TYR A 240 5.66 5.18 -4.39
CA TYR A 240 5.42 4.61 -3.07
C TYR A 240 6.36 5.22 -2.03
N PHE A 241 5.89 5.42 -0.80
CA PHE A 241 6.64 6.19 0.20
C PHE A 241 8.04 5.63 0.53
N THR A 242 8.24 4.31 0.44
CA THR A 242 9.56 3.71 0.68
C THR A 242 10.56 4.05 -0.42
N GLN A 243 10.10 4.30 -1.65
CA GLN A 243 10.95 4.79 -2.74
C GLN A 243 11.46 6.21 -2.40
N MET A 244 10.60 7.06 -1.83
CA MET A 244 11.00 8.39 -1.39
C MET A 244 12.06 8.35 -0.27
N ILE A 245 11.90 7.42 0.69
CA ILE A 245 12.89 7.19 1.74
C ILE A 245 14.23 6.76 1.11
N GLY A 246 14.21 5.80 0.20
CA GLY A 246 15.41 5.29 -0.47
C GLY A 246 16.16 6.40 -1.24
N LEU A 247 15.43 7.21 -2.01
CA LEU A 247 16.00 8.36 -2.71
C LEU A 247 16.67 9.35 -1.75
N ALA A 248 16.01 9.64 -0.62
CA ALA A 248 16.54 10.54 0.39
C ALA A 248 17.81 10.00 1.09
N PHE A 249 17.95 8.67 1.16
CA PHE A 249 19.14 7.98 1.66
C PHE A 249 20.25 7.84 0.63
N GLY A 250 20.02 8.29 -0.60
CA GLY A 250 21.01 8.30 -1.67
C GLY A 250 21.09 7.01 -2.48
N MET A 251 20.08 6.15 -2.39
CA MET A 251 19.96 4.98 -3.27
C MET A 251 19.65 5.43 -4.70
N ASP A 252 20.13 4.68 -5.69
CA ASP A 252 19.82 4.92 -7.09
C ASP A 252 18.36 4.55 -7.40
N ALA A 253 17.77 5.23 -8.38
CA ALA A 253 16.38 5.05 -8.77
C ALA A 253 16.06 3.61 -9.21
N ALA A 254 17.01 2.96 -9.92
CA ALA A 254 16.84 1.61 -10.44
C ALA A 254 16.66 0.57 -9.31
N SER A 255 17.51 0.63 -8.28
CA SER A 255 17.43 -0.25 -7.11
C SER A 255 16.11 -0.13 -6.33
N LEU A 256 15.44 1.01 -6.46
CA LEU A 256 14.13 1.31 -5.87
C LEU A 256 12.95 0.94 -6.79
N GLY A 257 13.23 0.39 -7.97
CA GLY A 257 12.23 0.06 -8.98
C GLY A 257 11.56 1.28 -9.63
N ILE A 258 12.17 2.46 -9.53
CA ILE A 258 11.70 3.67 -10.19
C ILE A 258 12.10 3.61 -11.67
N GLY A 259 11.19 4.03 -12.55
CA GLY A 259 11.25 3.85 -14.00
C GLY A 259 10.38 2.68 -14.49
N THR A 260 9.70 1.97 -13.59
CA THR A 260 8.76 0.88 -13.93
C THR A 260 7.29 1.28 -13.84
N GLU A 261 7.02 2.45 -13.26
CA GLU A 261 5.71 3.10 -13.26
C GLU A 261 5.18 3.35 -14.68
N LEU A 262 3.86 3.42 -14.82
CA LEU A 262 3.20 3.65 -16.10
C LEU A 262 3.19 5.13 -16.49
N VAL A 263 3.18 6.03 -15.49
CA VAL A 263 3.34 7.47 -15.67
C VAL A 263 4.72 7.90 -15.19
N ASP A 264 5.58 8.21 -16.16
CA ASP A 264 7.00 8.49 -16.00
C ASP A 264 7.31 9.56 -14.93
N ALA A 265 8.11 9.20 -13.93
CA ALA A 265 8.54 10.11 -12.87
C ALA A 265 9.80 10.94 -13.19
N ARG A 266 10.44 10.75 -14.37
CA ARG A 266 11.69 11.42 -14.77
C ARG A 266 11.63 12.93 -14.61
N ASP A 267 10.62 13.58 -15.16
CA ASP A 267 10.51 15.04 -15.12
C ASP A 267 10.42 15.57 -13.69
N ALA A 268 9.68 14.88 -12.82
CA ALA A 268 9.58 15.23 -11.41
C ALA A 268 10.91 15.02 -10.67
N LEU A 269 11.56 13.87 -10.90
CA LEU A 269 12.79 13.48 -10.21
C LEU A 269 14.04 14.25 -10.71
N SER A 270 14.01 14.76 -11.94
CA SER A 270 15.06 15.64 -12.47
C SER A 270 15.25 16.91 -11.62
N LYS A 271 14.18 17.40 -10.97
CA LYS A 271 14.19 18.59 -10.09
C LYS A 271 15.08 18.41 -8.86
N ILE A 272 15.38 17.17 -8.48
CA ILE A 272 16.26 16.81 -7.38
C ILE A 272 17.55 16.11 -7.84
N GLY A 273 17.85 16.21 -9.15
CA GLY A 273 19.06 15.63 -9.74
C GLY A 273 19.12 14.11 -9.63
N VAL A 274 17.97 13.43 -9.68
CA VAL A 274 17.87 11.97 -9.73
C VAL A 274 17.69 11.56 -11.19
N GLU A 275 18.62 10.77 -11.69
CA GLU A 275 18.52 10.13 -13.00
C GLU A 275 17.67 8.86 -12.87
N VAL A 276 16.65 8.74 -13.71
CA VAL A 276 15.82 7.53 -13.80
C VAL A 276 16.25 6.77 -15.05
N PRO A 277 16.56 5.47 -14.95
CA PRO A 277 16.91 4.67 -16.12
C PRO A 277 15.81 4.67 -17.18
N GLU A 278 16.19 4.44 -18.44
CA GLU A 278 15.21 4.05 -19.45
C GLU A 278 14.59 2.71 -19.05
N ALA A 279 13.27 2.60 -19.20
CA ALA A 279 12.55 1.37 -18.88
C ALA A 279 12.93 0.29 -19.90
N GLU A 280 13.77 -0.67 -19.51
CA GLU A 280 13.90 -1.91 -20.27
C GLU A 280 12.61 -2.72 -20.08
N LEU A 281 11.69 -2.62 -21.05
CA LEU A 281 10.57 -3.56 -21.16
C LEU A 281 11.12 -4.94 -21.51
N VAL A 282 11.62 -5.66 -20.50
CA VAL A 282 12.00 -7.06 -20.66
C VAL A 282 10.72 -7.88 -20.66
N VAL A 283 10.09 -8.01 -21.82
CA VAL A 283 8.99 -8.95 -22.04
C VAL A 283 9.58 -10.37 -21.98
N LYS A 284 9.70 -10.93 -20.77
CA LYS A 284 10.08 -12.33 -20.59
C LYS A 284 8.92 -13.20 -21.07
N LYS A 285 9.14 -13.97 -22.15
CA LYS A 285 8.20 -15.03 -22.54
C LYS A 285 8.03 -16.01 -21.36
N PRO A 286 6.80 -16.44 -21.06
CA PRO A 286 6.59 -17.41 -19.99
C PRO A 286 7.42 -18.68 -20.26
N PRO A 287 8.06 -19.27 -19.24
CA PRO A 287 8.80 -20.51 -19.38
C PRO A 287 7.91 -21.60 -20.00
N LYS A 288 8.50 -22.57 -20.72
CA LYS A 288 7.75 -23.71 -21.29
C LYS A 288 7.07 -24.58 -20.21
N GLU A 289 7.52 -24.46 -18.97
CA GLU A 289 6.99 -25.14 -17.78
C GLU A 289 5.96 -24.28 -17.02
N ALA A 290 5.60 -23.10 -17.54
CA ALA A 290 4.55 -22.28 -16.93
C ALA A 290 3.24 -23.08 -16.86
N LEU A 291 2.58 -23.01 -15.70
CA LEU A 291 1.29 -23.66 -15.50
C LEU A 291 0.34 -23.26 -16.65
N PRO A 292 -0.32 -24.22 -17.30
CA PRO A 292 -1.27 -23.90 -18.35
C PRO A 292 -2.37 -23.01 -17.77
N MET A 293 -2.71 -21.93 -18.47
CA MET A 293 -3.89 -21.12 -18.17
C MET A 293 -5.10 -22.06 -18.08
N PRO A 294 -5.84 -22.07 -16.96
CA PRO A 294 -7.05 -22.88 -16.84
C PRO A 294 -8.05 -22.44 -17.92
N SER A 295 -8.42 -23.36 -18.80
CA SER A 295 -9.55 -23.16 -19.70
C SER A 295 -10.83 -23.58 -18.98
N LEU A 296 -11.86 -22.73 -19.01
CA LEU A 296 -13.19 -23.13 -18.58
C LEU A 296 -13.66 -24.29 -19.46
N PRO A 297 -14.29 -25.35 -18.90
CA PRO A 297 -14.97 -26.35 -19.70
C PRO A 297 -16.02 -25.65 -20.57
N GLU A 298 -16.08 -26.00 -21.85
CA GLU A 298 -17.23 -25.63 -22.69
C GLU A 298 -18.49 -26.18 -22.02
N GLU A 299 -19.47 -25.30 -21.77
CA GLU A 299 -20.79 -25.72 -21.32
C GLU A 299 -21.36 -26.71 -22.34
N LYS A 300 -21.61 -27.95 -21.91
CA LYS A 300 -22.32 -28.98 -22.68
C LYS A 300 -23.80 -28.96 -22.36
#